data_AF-A0A7L2GWM5-F1
#
_entry.id   AF-A0A7L2GWM5-F1
#
_cell.length_a   1.000
_cell.length_b   1.000
_cell.length_c   1.000
_cell.angle_alpha   90.00
_cell.angle_beta   90.00
_cell.angle_gamma   90.00
#
_symmetry.space_group_name_H-M   'P 1'
#
loop_
_entity.id
_entity.type
_entity.pdbx_description
1 polymer ?
#
loop_
_entity_poly.entity_id
_entity_poly.type
_entity_poly.pdbx_seq_one_letter_code
_entity_poly.pdbx_strand_id
1 'polypeptide(L)'
;VAAAEPLPERRSLLAAALPFTQALLAQVGRTLARAQAALAWPEGSPPSPPPPPPPCAPLSDADLRTYLGPGGRLLRPHDLRLHVYHGGVEPGLRKVVWRYLLNVFPAGLSGQERLAHLRRKAGEYAALKASLAARAAPAELALV
;
A
#
# COMPACT_ATOMS: atom_id res chain seq x y z
N VAL A 1 25.45 -34.79 -66.25
CA VAL A 1 26.78 -34.12 -66.27
C VAL A 1 26.58 -32.72 -65.72
N ALA A 2 27.38 -32.32 -64.74
CA ALA A 2 27.16 -31.21 -63.83
C ALA A 2 27.78 -29.87 -64.28
N ALA A 3 27.42 -28.82 -63.52
CA ALA A 3 28.08 -27.51 -63.34
C ALA A 3 27.80 -26.43 -64.40
N ALA A 4 27.70 -25.13 -64.12
CA ALA A 4 27.53 -24.28 -62.94
C ALA A 4 27.43 -22.85 -63.52
N GLU A 5 26.59 -21.98 -62.95
CA GLU A 5 26.51 -20.53 -63.26
C GLU A 5 27.85 -19.81 -63.02
N PRO A 6 28.18 -18.71 -63.74
CA PRO A 6 28.01 -17.37 -63.11
C PRO A 6 27.87 -16.12 -64.06
N LEU A 7 27.04 -15.12 -63.63
CA LEU A 7 27.17 -13.62 -63.67
C LEU A 7 27.48 -12.90 -65.03
N PRO A 8 27.30 -11.55 -65.21
CA PRO A 8 26.94 -10.48 -64.25
C PRO A 8 25.87 -9.44 -64.69
N GLU A 9 25.45 -8.64 -63.71
CA GLU A 9 24.75 -7.35 -63.84
C GLU A 9 25.49 -6.33 -64.73
N ARG A 10 24.74 -5.36 -65.29
CA ARG A 10 24.84 -3.93 -64.89
C ARG A 10 23.85 -3.00 -65.63
N ARG A 11 22.94 -2.46 -64.83
CA ARG A 11 22.70 -1.03 -64.60
C ARG A 11 22.07 -0.14 -65.69
N SER A 12 20.98 0.49 -65.23
CA SER A 12 20.63 1.90 -65.37
C SER A 12 19.94 2.32 -66.66
N LEU A 13 18.61 2.33 -66.62
CA LEU A 13 17.75 3.40 -67.14
C LEU A 13 16.47 3.32 -66.28
N LEU A 14 16.15 4.27 -65.41
CA LEU A 14 15.30 5.41 -65.78
C LEU A 14 15.31 6.40 -64.60
N ALA A 15 16.32 7.25 -64.58
CA ALA A 15 16.19 8.58 -64.02
C ALA A 15 15.62 9.50 -65.11
N ALA A 16 14.76 10.43 -64.70
CA ALA A 16 14.25 11.59 -65.47
C ALA A 16 12.87 11.47 -66.16
N ALA A 17 11.82 11.72 -65.37
CA ALA A 17 10.63 12.55 -65.67
C ALA A 17 9.67 12.37 -64.46
N LEU A 18 9.33 13.33 -63.60
CA LEU A 18 8.85 14.70 -63.79
C LEU A 18 9.11 15.49 -62.48
N PRO A 19 9.62 16.74 -62.51
CA PRO A 19 9.99 17.47 -61.29
C PRO A 19 8.80 18.05 -60.50
N PHE A 20 7.58 18.07 -61.06
CA PHE A 20 6.44 18.75 -60.44
C PHE A 20 5.64 17.88 -59.44
N THR A 21 5.72 16.54 -59.50
CA THR A 21 4.97 15.65 -58.59
C THR A 21 5.75 15.26 -57.33
N GLN A 22 7.09 15.38 -57.32
CA GLN A 22 7.90 15.15 -56.12
C GLN A 22 7.74 16.26 -55.07
N ALA A 23 7.62 17.52 -55.50
CA ALA A 23 7.53 18.65 -54.57
C ALA A 23 6.19 18.67 -53.80
N LEU A 24 5.09 18.28 -54.44
CA LEU A 24 3.77 18.22 -53.80
C LEU A 24 3.73 17.12 -52.73
N LEU A 25 4.21 15.91 -53.01
CA LEU A 25 4.28 14.81 -52.03
C LEU A 25 5.22 15.12 -50.85
N ALA A 26 6.37 15.76 -51.10
CA ALA A 26 7.30 16.16 -50.03
C ALA A 26 6.73 17.27 -49.13
N GLN A 27 5.92 18.18 -49.69
CA GLN A 27 5.28 19.26 -48.93
C GLN A 27 4.13 18.73 -48.05
N VAL A 28 3.30 17.80 -48.57
CA VAL A 28 2.20 17.20 -47.77
C VAL A 28 2.73 16.20 -46.74
N GLY A 29 3.86 15.53 -47.01
CA GLY A 29 4.50 14.64 -46.03
C GLY A 29 4.95 15.37 -44.76
N ARG A 30 5.43 16.61 -44.86
CA ARG A 30 5.90 17.39 -43.70
C ARG A 30 4.76 17.97 -42.86
N THR A 31 3.63 18.33 -43.47
CA THR A 31 2.45 18.81 -42.74
C THR A 31 1.67 17.64 -42.13
N LEU A 32 1.57 16.51 -42.84
CA LEU A 32 0.97 15.30 -42.31
C LEU A 32 1.80 14.71 -41.15
N ALA A 33 3.13 14.68 -41.24
CA ALA A 33 3.99 14.24 -40.13
C ALA A 33 3.87 15.14 -38.89
N ARG A 34 3.74 16.46 -39.07
CA ARG A 34 3.49 17.39 -37.95
C ARG A 34 2.10 17.24 -37.35
N ALA A 35 1.07 16.99 -38.17
CA ALA A 35 -0.28 16.72 -37.70
C ALA A 35 -0.36 15.35 -36.98
N GLN A 36 0.36 14.34 -37.46
CA GLN A 36 0.49 13.05 -36.78
C GLN A 36 1.26 13.18 -35.46
N ALA A 37 2.30 14.02 -35.39
CA ALA A 37 3.00 14.33 -34.15
C ALA A 37 2.16 15.15 -33.14
N ALA A 38 1.21 15.97 -33.63
CA ALA A 38 0.30 16.73 -32.77
C ALA A 38 -0.91 15.89 -32.29
N LEU A 39 -1.29 14.85 -33.03
CA LEU A 39 -2.31 13.87 -32.64
C LEU A 39 -1.73 12.67 -31.88
N ALA A 40 -0.41 12.53 -31.85
CA ALA A 40 0.27 11.70 -30.88
C ALA A 40 0.06 12.35 -29.51
N TRP A 41 -1.01 11.95 -28.82
CA TRP A 41 -0.99 11.95 -27.37
C TRP A 41 0.35 11.34 -26.98
N PRO A 42 1.15 11.98 -26.11
CA PRO A 42 2.26 11.25 -25.55
C PRO A 42 1.62 9.96 -25.03
N GLU A 43 2.01 8.83 -25.61
CA GLU A 43 1.84 7.50 -25.05
C GLU A 43 2.76 7.44 -23.80
N GLY A 44 2.60 8.46 -22.94
CA GLY A 44 3.10 8.52 -21.61
C GLY A 44 2.20 7.56 -20.90
N SER A 45 2.75 6.37 -20.68
CA SER A 45 2.46 5.48 -19.57
C SER A 45 1.48 6.13 -18.57
N PRO A 46 0.39 5.45 -18.17
CA PRO A 46 -0.41 5.94 -17.05
C PRO A 46 0.55 6.39 -15.95
N PRO A 47 0.31 7.56 -15.31
CA PRO A 47 1.22 8.06 -14.30
C PRO A 47 1.48 6.90 -13.36
N SER A 48 2.75 6.45 -13.29
CA SER A 48 3.13 5.39 -12.37
C SER A 48 2.52 5.78 -11.03
N PRO A 49 1.78 4.88 -10.34
CA PRO A 49 1.28 5.20 -9.02
C PRO A 49 2.46 5.77 -8.21
N PRO A 50 2.23 6.82 -7.42
CA PRO A 50 3.30 7.41 -6.63
C PRO A 50 4.00 6.27 -5.86
N PRO A 51 5.34 6.27 -5.79
CA PRO A 51 6.04 5.24 -5.04
C PRO A 51 5.44 5.17 -3.64
N PRO A 52 5.24 3.95 -3.08
CA PRO A 52 4.67 3.84 -1.76
C PRO A 52 5.50 4.68 -0.79
N PRO A 53 4.85 5.39 0.17
CA PRO A 53 5.58 6.17 1.15
C PRO A 53 6.61 5.26 1.85
N PRO A 54 7.78 5.81 2.24
CA PRO A 54 8.78 5.03 2.94
C PRO A 54 8.11 4.34 4.14
N PRO A 55 8.42 3.06 4.42
CA PRO A 55 7.77 2.33 5.49
C PRO A 55 7.94 3.12 6.79
N CYS A 56 6.81 3.56 7.37
CA CYS A 56 6.85 4.19 8.68
C CYS A 56 7.46 3.20 9.66
N ALA A 57 8.41 3.68 10.48
CA ALA A 57 8.97 2.85 11.53
C ALA A 57 7.83 2.34 12.44
N PRO A 58 7.92 1.09 12.92
CA PRO A 58 6.95 0.58 13.87
C PRO A 58 6.98 1.41 15.14
N LEU A 59 5.80 1.56 15.76
CA LEU A 59 5.65 2.32 17.00
C LEU A 59 6.61 1.80 18.07
N SER A 60 7.53 2.66 18.53
CA SER A 60 8.50 2.35 19.60
C SER A 60 8.01 2.74 21.00
N ASP A 61 8.72 2.33 22.05
CA ASP A 61 8.35 2.69 23.44
C ASP A 61 8.49 4.19 23.67
N ALA A 62 9.51 4.80 23.06
CA ALA A 62 9.72 6.24 23.11
C ALA A 62 8.54 6.98 22.47
N ASP A 63 8.08 6.54 21.29
CA ASP A 63 6.93 7.14 20.61
C ASP A 63 5.65 6.97 21.43
N LEU A 64 5.42 5.77 21.99
CA LEU A 64 4.26 5.50 22.84
C LEU A 64 4.17 6.47 24.02
N ARG A 65 5.31 6.79 24.66
CA ARG A 65 5.37 7.74 25.77
C ARG A 65 4.96 9.15 25.34
N THR A 66 5.19 9.56 24.09
CA THR A 66 4.77 10.89 23.61
C THR A 66 3.25 11.05 23.48
N TYR A 67 2.52 9.94 23.37
CA TYR A 67 1.04 9.93 23.34
C TYR A 67 0.41 9.86 24.74
N LEU A 68 1.21 9.52 25.74
CA LEU A 68 0.79 9.41 27.14
C LEU A 68 1.10 10.71 27.89
N GLY A 69 0.12 11.20 28.63
CA GLY A 69 0.26 12.34 29.54
C GLY A 69 0.77 11.95 30.93
N PRO A 70 0.85 12.94 31.84
CA PRO A 70 1.18 12.71 33.25
C PRO A 70 0.27 11.66 33.88
N GLY A 71 0.85 10.74 34.67
CA GLY A 71 0.10 9.62 35.25
C GLY A 71 -0.31 8.54 34.25
N GLY A 72 0.22 8.59 33.02
CA GLY A 72 0.01 7.60 31.97
C GLY A 72 -1.34 7.72 31.25
N ARG A 73 -2.09 8.81 31.38
CA ARG A 73 -3.37 8.97 30.65
C ARG A 73 -3.13 9.05 29.14
N LEU A 74 -3.95 8.39 28.31
CA LEU A 74 -3.80 8.48 26.86
C LEU A 74 -4.42 9.78 26.35
N LEU A 75 -3.59 10.76 25.95
CA LEU A 75 -4.04 12.09 25.54
C LEU A 75 -4.43 12.15 24.06
N ARG A 76 -3.68 11.43 23.20
CA ARG A 76 -3.83 11.50 21.75
C ARG A 76 -4.14 10.11 21.16
N PRO A 77 -5.35 9.56 21.41
CA PRO A 77 -5.73 8.23 20.94
C PRO A 77 -5.85 8.15 19.41
N HIS A 78 -6.23 9.26 18.75
CA HIS A 78 -6.37 9.30 17.30
C HIS A 78 -5.00 9.20 16.61
N ASP A 79 -4.05 10.05 17.01
CA ASP A 79 -2.67 10.02 16.48
C ASP A 79 -1.99 8.68 16.68
N LEU A 80 -2.19 8.05 17.85
CA LEU A 80 -1.68 6.71 18.13
C LEU A 80 -2.22 5.69 17.11
N ARG A 81 -3.52 5.74 16.79
CA ARG A 81 -4.14 4.82 15.81
C ARG A 81 -3.59 5.03 14.40
N LEU A 82 -3.36 6.29 14.00
CA LEU A 82 -2.76 6.60 12.69
C LEU A 82 -1.32 6.07 12.60
N HIS A 83 -0.51 6.27 13.65
CA HIS A 83 0.85 5.72 13.67
C HIS A 83 0.83 4.19 13.52
N VAL A 84 -0.02 3.51 14.30
CA VAL A 84 -0.18 2.05 14.20
C VAL A 84 -0.67 1.62 12.81
N TYR A 85 -1.55 2.39 12.18
CA TYR A 85 -2.04 2.11 10.84
C TYR A 85 -0.94 2.16 9.78
N HIS A 86 -0.02 3.13 9.88
CA HIS A 86 1.05 3.31 8.90
C HIS A 86 2.30 2.45 9.15
N GLY A 87 2.72 2.27 10.40
CA GLY A 87 3.98 1.58 10.76
C GLY A 87 3.80 0.30 11.56
N GLY A 88 2.59 0.01 12.06
CA GLY A 88 2.36 -1.10 12.97
C GLY A 88 2.93 -0.85 14.37
N VAL A 89 3.17 -1.94 15.10
CA VAL A 89 3.61 -1.92 16.51
C VAL A 89 4.75 -2.91 16.71
N GLU A 90 5.80 -2.45 17.39
CA GLU A 90 6.89 -3.30 17.87
C GLU A 90 6.35 -4.49 18.68
N PRO A 91 6.82 -5.74 18.46
CA PRO A 91 6.25 -6.93 19.09
C PRO A 91 6.14 -6.84 20.62
N GLY A 92 7.11 -6.22 21.30
CA GLY A 92 7.10 -6.05 22.75
C GLY A 92 5.96 -5.17 23.27
N LEU A 93 5.49 -4.20 22.47
CA LEU A 93 4.47 -3.24 22.87
C LEU A 93 3.04 -3.68 22.59
N ARG A 94 2.84 -4.67 21.71
CA ARG A 94 1.51 -5.15 21.31
C ARG A 94 0.60 -5.47 22.51
N LYS A 95 1.16 -6.11 23.54
CA LYS A 95 0.42 -6.45 24.79
C LYS A 95 -0.22 -5.24 25.46
N VAL A 96 0.43 -4.08 25.37
CA VAL A 96 -0.04 -2.82 25.97
C VAL A 96 -0.88 -2.04 24.96
N VAL A 97 -0.37 -1.85 23.74
CA VAL A 97 -0.98 -1.02 22.70
C VAL A 97 -2.33 -1.57 22.26
N TRP A 98 -2.47 -2.89 22.10
CA TRP A 98 -3.73 -3.50 21.69
C TRP A 98 -4.86 -3.23 22.67
N ARG A 99 -4.57 -3.07 23.97
CA ARG A 99 -5.60 -2.72 24.96
C ARG A 99 -6.19 -1.34 24.72
N TYR A 100 -5.40 -0.40 24.19
CA TYR A 100 -5.89 0.92 23.77
C TYR A 100 -6.67 0.86 22.45
N LEU A 101 -6.26 0.01 21.51
CA LEU A 101 -6.95 -0.16 20.22
C LEU A 101 -8.31 -0.85 20.37
N LEU A 102 -8.38 -1.86 21.23
CA LEU A 102 -9.58 -2.67 21.50
C LEU A 102 -10.54 -2.00 22.51
N ASN A 103 -10.27 -0.76 22.93
CA ASN A 103 -11.07 -0.05 23.92
C ASN A 103 -11.33 -0.86 25.21
N VAL A 104 -10.33 -1.64 25.66
CA VAL A 104 -10.40 -2.39 26.93
C VAL A 104 -10.56 -1.41 28.10
N PHE A 105 -10.02 -0.21 27.95
CA PHE A 105 -10.11 0.87 28.92
C PHE A 105 -11.06 1.96 28.45
N PRO A 106 -11.90 2.51 29.34
CA PRO A 106 -12.62 3.75 29.05
C PRO A 106 -11.63 4.90 28.75
N ALA A 107 -12.12 5.93 28.06
CA ALA A 107 -11.31 7.10 27.76
C ALA A 107 -10.86 7.81 29.06
N GLY A 108 -9.63 8.31 29.05
CA GLY A 108 -9.12 9.18 30.10
C GLY A 108 -8.59 8.49 31.37
N LEU A 109 -8.60 7.16 31.50
CA LEU A 109 -8.06 6.49 32.70
C LEU A 109 -6.55 6.66 32.86
N SER A 110 -6.10 6.85 34.11
CA SER A 110 -4.69 6.81 34.50
C SER A 110 -4.11 5.41 34.44
N GLY A 111 -2.79 5.29 34.47
CA GLY A 111 -2.11 3.98 34.50
C GLY A 111 -2.55 3.11 35.68
N GLN A 112 -2.73 3.70 36.86
CA GLN A 112 -3.20 3.00 38.07
C GLN A 112 -4.65 2.56 37.95
N GLU A 113 -5.54 3.45 37.49
CA GLU A 113 -6.95 3.13 37.25
C GLU A 113 -7.09 2.01 36.22
N ARG A 114 -6.26 1.99 35.17
CA ARG A 114 -6.24 0.90 34.18
C ARG A 114 -5.86 -0.44 34.79
N LEU A 115 -4.88 -0.47 35.69
CA LEU A 115 -4.48 -1.71 36.38
C LEU A 115 -5.61 -2.23 37.28
N ALA A 116 -6.26 -1.35 38.03
CA ALA A 116 -7.43 -1.71 38.83
C ALA A 116 -8.59 -2.21 37.96
N HIS A 117 -8.83 -1.57 36.81
CA HIS A 117 -9.86 -1.98 35.86
C HIS A 117 -9.61 -3.39 35.31
N LEU A 118 -8.36 -3.71 34.94
CA LEU A 118 -8.00 -5.06 34.47
C LEU A 118 -8.27 -6.11 35.54
N ARG A 119 -7.88 -5.85 36.79
CA ARG A 119 -8.10 -6.79 37.90
C ARG A 119 -9.58 -7.06 38.11
N ARG A 120 -10.41 -6.01 38.09
CA ARG A 120 -11.87 -6.14 38.18
C ARG A 120 -12.43 -6.96 37.03
N LYS A 121 -12.05 -6.65 35.78
CA LYS A 121 -12.52 -7.38 34.58
C LYS A 121 -12.07 -8.85 34.58
N ALA A 122 -10.89 -9.14 35.09
CA ALA A 122 -10.42 -10.52 35.25
C ALA A 122 -11.28 -11.30 36.27
N GLY A 123 -11.69 -10.66 37.38
CA GLY A 123 -12.62 -11.25 38.34
C GLY A 123 -14.01 -11.49 37.75
N GLU A 124 -14.55 -10.52 37.00
CA GLU A 124 -15.82 -10.67 36.27
C GLU A 124 -15.76 -11.84 35.28
N TYR A 125 -14.68 -11.93 34.49
CA TYR A 125 -14.48 -13.04 33.57
C TYR A 125 -14.40 -14.39 34.28
N ALA A 126 -13.66 -14.49 35.39
CA ALA A 126 -13.56 -15.73 36.16
C ALA A 126 -14.93 -16.17 36.70
N ALA A 127 -15.73 -15.23 37.22
CA ALA A 127 -17.08 -15.50 37.70
C ALA A 127 -18.02 -15.95 36.57
N LEU A 128 -17.96 -15.29 35.41
CA LEU A 128 -18.74 -15.68 34.22
C LEU A 128 -18.32 -17.07 33.71
N LYS A 129 -17.02 -17.34 33.66
CA LYS A 129 -16.49 -18.66 33.27
C LYS A 129 -16.96 -19.76 34.21
N ALA A 130 -16.92 -19.53 35.52
CA ALA A 130 -17.43 -20.48 36.52
C ALA A 130 -18.95 -20.69 36.37
N SER A 131 -19.71 -19.62 36.18
CA SER A 131 -21.16 -19.69 35.95
C SER A 131 -21.52 -20.44 34.66
N LEU A 132 -20.74 -20.26 33.59
CA LEU A 132 -20.92 -21.02 32.35
C LEU A 132 -20.61 -22.50 32.57
N ALA A 133 -19.49 -22.81 33.22
CA ALA A 133 -19.09 -24.18 33.50
C ALA A 133 -20.11 -24.93 34.39
N ALA A 134 -20.75 -24.23 35.33
CA ALA A 134 -21.81 -24.81 36.16
C ALA A 134 -23.11 -25.12 35.40
N ARG A 135 -23.35 -24.45 34.26
CA ARG A 135 -24.58 -24.58 33.46
C ARG A 135 -24.42 -25.52 32.27
N ALA A 136 -23.22 -25.63 31.70
CA ALA A 136 -22.99 -26.40 30.49
C ALA A 136 -22.77 -27.89 30.80
N ALA A 137 -23.32 -28.76 29.95
CA ALA A 137 -22.94 -30.17 29.95
C ALA A 137 -21.45 -30.28 29.57
N PRO A 138 -20.67 -31.19 30.19
CA PRO A 138 -19.22 -31.28 29.96
C PRO A 138 -18.84 -31.53 28.50
N ALA A 139 -19.73 -32.11 27.70
CA ALA A 139 -19.54 -32.34 26.27
C ALA A 139 -19.58 -31.05 25.43
N GLU A 140 -20.38 -30.05 25.82
CA GLU A 140 -20.50 -28.79 25.07
C GLU A 140 -19.33 -27.83 25.34
N LEU A 141 -18.72 -27.93 26.52
CA LEU A 141 -17.52 -27.15 26.88
C LEU A 141 -16.27 -27.58 26.10
N ALA A 142 -16.23 -28.80 25.57
CA ALA A 142 -15.08 -29.34 24.84
C ALA A 142 -14.99 -28.83 23.38
N LEU A 143 -16.04 -28.17 22.88
CA LEU A 143 -16.14 -27.67 21.50
C LEU A 143 -15.75 -26.19 21.35
N VAL A 144 -15.40 -25.51 22.45
CA VAL A 144 -15.08 -24.07 22.52
C VAL A 144 -13.65 -23.86 23.01
#